data_AF-A0A2V8XF48-F1
#
_entry.id   AF-A0A2V8XF48-F1
#
_cell.length_a   1.000
_cell.length_b   1.000
_cell.length_c   1.000
_cell.angle_alpha   90.00
_cell.angle_beta   90.00
_cell.angle_gamma   90.00
#
_symmetry.space_group_name_H-M   'P 1'
#
loop_
_entity.id
_entity.type
_entity.pdbx_description
1 polymer ?
#
loop_
_entity_poly.entity_id
_entity_poly.type
_entity_poly.pdbx_seq_one_letter_code
_entity_poly.pdbx_strand_id
1 'polypeptide(L)'
;MTLLAQGKSVSQLDASISVFVNGFAHRWWILDEIVSFAECSQLIKGGLFLTVFFYLWFHSKEEAGKAEVTEKRSILLHTLLVCIPGIIVIRALALLLPFRPRPLFNPALHLRLAAGFNPYNFATWSSFPSDHAFLFFALATGMFLVNRKIGYFLYLYAALFIALPRLFLGIHYASDLAVGGLFGMGTASTANWARLRSWITRPAWRLQELSPGVFYGSLFFISIETAELYLPLWAAAHGTWKLIQLLQILVRR
;
A
#
# COMPACT_ATOMS: atom_id res chain seq x y z
N MET A 1 -5.83 29.95 -22.97
CA MET A 1 -4.85 29.04 -23.62
C MET A 1 -3.51 29.74 -23.58
N THR A 2 -2.43 29.00 -23.30
CA THR A 2 -1.01 29.41 -23.10
C THR A 2 -0.54 29.63 -21.65
N LEU A 3 0.59 28.97 -21.37
CA LEU A 3 1.51 29.06 -20.24
C LEU A 3 1.22 28.19 -19.02
N LEU A 4 1.37 26.88 -19.26
CA LEU A 4 2.29 25.98 -18.54
C LEU A 4 2.77 26.56 -17.21
N ALA A 5 2.03 26.23 -16.15
CA ALA A 5 2.59 26.24 -14.80
C ALA A 5 3.89 25.43 -14.86
N GLN A 6 5.02 26.13 -14.69
CA GLN A 6 6.34 25.54 -14.63
C GLN A 6 6.32 24.47 -13.53
N GLY A 7 6.10 23.23 -13.94
CA GLY A 7 6.22 22.08 -13.07
C GLY A 7 7.65 22.10 -12.55
N LYS A 8 7.82 22.13 -11.22
CA LYS A 8 9.13 21.87 -10.60
C LYS A 8 9.74 20.70 -11.34
N SER A 9 10.91 20.92 -11.93
CA SER A 9 11.60 19.90 -12.72
C SER A 9 11.66 18.63 -11.88
N VAL A 10 11.12 17.54 -12.41
CA VAL A 10 11.37 16.20 -11.85
C VAL A 10 12.87 16.10 -11.60
N SER A 11 13.26 15.64 -10.42
CA SER A 11 14.67 15.47 -10.09
C SER A 11 15.36 14.69 -11.21
N GLN A 12 16.54 15.13 -11.64
CA GLN A 12 17.30 14.45 -12.70
C GLN A 12 17.51 12.96 -12.37
N LEU A 13 17.64 12.64 -11.08
CA LEU A 13 17.74 11.27 -10.59
C LEU A 13 16.45 10.46 -10.84
N ASP A 14 15.29 11.03 -10.51
CA ASP A 14 13.99 10.37 -10.75
C ASP A 14 13.72 10.16 -12.24
N ALA A 15 14.08 11.15 -13.06
CA ALA A 15 13.96 11.05 -14.52
C ALA A 15 14.89 9.96 -15.08
N SER A 16 16.17 9.97 -14.67
CA SER A 16 17.17 9.00 -15.14
C SER A 16 16.79 7.57 -14.76
N ILE A 17 16.34 7.35 -13.52
CA ILE A 17 15.88 6.02 -13.07
C ILE A 17 14.65 5.58 -13.86
N SER A 18 13.65 6.45 -14.01
CA SER A 18 12.43 6.13 -14.75
C SER A 18 12.73 5.72 -16.20
N VAL A 19 13.57 6.51 -16.89
CA VAL A 19 13.97 6.22 -18.28
C VAL A 19 14.81 4.95 -18.36
N PHE A 20 15.75 4.73 -17.42
CA PHE A 20 16.57 3.52 -17.39
C PHE A 20 15.73 2.25 -17.23
N VAL A 21 14.84 2.21 -16.23
CA VAL A 21 14.02 1.03 -15.93
C VAL A 21 12.97 0.80 -17.02
N ASN A 22 12.31 1.85 -17.50
CA ASN A 22 11.34 1.73 -18.59
C ASN A 22 12.01 1.41 -19.94
N GLY A 23 13.32 1.66 -20.11
CA GLY A 23 14.08 1.30 -21.30
C GLY A 23 14.12 -0.20 -21.59
N PHE A 24 13.70 -1.04 -20.64
CA PHE A 24 13.50 -2.48 -20.80
C PHE A 24 12.11 -2.87 -21.31
N ALA A 25 11.12 -1.96 -21.25
CA ALA A 25 9.78 -2.20 -21.79
C ALA A 25 9.83 -2.49 -23.29
N HIS A 26 9.00 -3.42 -23.76
CA HIS A 26 9.01 -3.96 -25.13
C HIS A 26 10.29 -4.65 -25.60
N ARG A 27 11.33 -4.79 -24.76
CA ARG A 27 12.50 -5.62 -25.14
C ARG A 27 12.17 -7.10 -25.08
N TRP A 28 11.36 -7.50 -24.10
CA TRP A 28 10.90 -8.87 -23.88
C TRP A 28 9.42 -8.83 -23.53
N TRP A 29 8.54 -9.24 -24.43
CA TRP A 29 7.09 -9.20 -24.20
C TRP A 29 6.67 -9.96 -22.93
N ILE A 30 7.37 -11.05 -22.60
CA ILE A 30 7.11 -11.83 -21.38
C ILE A 30 7.44 -11.06 -20.10
N LEU A 31 8.43 -10.15 -20.13
CA LEU A 31 8.77 -9.32 -18.99
C LEU A 31 7.64 -8.32 -18.72
N ASP A 32 7.13 -7.67 -19.77
CA ASP A 32 6.01 -6.72 -19.67
C ASP A 32 4.77 -7.42 -19.09
N GLU A 33 4.45 -8.64 -19.55
CA GLU A 33 3.33 -9.43 -19.02
C GLU A 33 3.52 -9.83 -17.55
N ILE A 34 4.72 -10.29 -17.16
CA ILE A 34 5.01 -10.64 -15.77
C ILE A 34 4.87 -9.42 -14.86
N VAL A 35 5.39 -8.26 -15.29
CA VAL A 35 5.34 -7.02 -14.52
C VAL A 35 3.90 -6.50 -14.42
N SER A 36 3.15 -6.52 -15.53
CA SER A 36 1.74 -6.15 -15.56
C SER A 36 0.90 -7.06 -14.67
N PHE A 37 1.13 -8.38 -14.73
CA PHE A 37 0.47 -9.36 -13.88
C PHE A 37 0.78 -9.14 -12.39
N ALA A 38 2.05 -8.89 -12.04
CA ALA A 38 2.43 -8.58 -10.66
C ALA A 38 1.76 -7.31 -10.14
N GLU A 39 1.62 -6.27 -10.96
CA GLU A 39 0.92 -5.03 -10.57
C GLU A 39 -0.59 -5.25 -10.41
N CYS A 40 -1.22 -6.01 -11.29
CA CYS A 40 -2.68 -6.22 -11.30
C CYS A 40 -3.16 -7.30 -10.30
N SER A 41 -2.30 -8.22 -9.88
CA SER A 41 -2.68 -9.35 -9.03
C SER A 41 -2.69 -8.99 -7.53
N GLN A 42 -3.89 -8.82 -6.96
CA GLN A 42 -4.03 -8.57 -5.52
C GLN A 42 -3.60 -9.76 -4.66
N LEU A 43 -3.71 -10.98 -5.20
CA LEU A 43 -3.25 -12.19 -4.52
C LEU A 43 -1.73 -12.20 -4.33
N ILE A 44 -0.98 -11.86 -5.38
CA ILE A 44 0.49 -11.78 -5.33
C ILE A 44 0.93 -10.65 -4.41
N LYS A 45 0.21 -9.53 -4.43
CA LYS A 45 0.50 -8.38 -3.57
C LYS A 45 0.03 -8.64 -2.13
N GLY A 46 -1.23 -8.38 -1.84
CA GLY A 46 -1.81 -8.48 -0.49
C GLY A 46 -1.88 -9.90 0.05
N GLY A 47 -2.25 -10.87 -0.79
CA GLY A 47 -2.46 -12.26 -0.38
C GLY A 47 -1.22 -12.92 0.24
N LEU A 48 -0.03 -12.69 -0.32
CA LEU A 48 1.22 -13.19 0.27
C LEU A 48 1.44 -12.61 1.68
N PHE A 49 1.29 -11.30 1.86
CA PHE A 49 1.49 -10.65 3.15
C PHE A 49 0.49 -11.13 4.20
N LEU A 50 -0.78 -11.35 3.81
CA LEU A 50 -1.76 -11.94 4.72
C LEU A 50 -1.44 -13.39 5.08
N THR A 51 -0.97 -14.18 4.12
CA THR A 51 -0.56 -15.56 4.39
C THR A 51 0.56 -15.58 5.43
N VAL A 52 1.56 -14.72 5.27
CA VAL A 52 2.65 -14.59 6.25
C VAL A 52 2.15 -14.01 7.59
N PHE A 53 1.23 -13.04 7.56
CA PHE A 53 0.59 -12.51 8.76
C PHE A 53 -0.05 -13.62 9.59
N PHE A 54 -0.93 -14.43 8.97
CA PHE A 54 -1.64 -15.49 9.67
C PHE A 54 -0.73 -16.64 10.06
N TYR A 55 0.28 -16.95 9.25
CA TYR A 55 1.36 -17.85 9.66
C TYR A 55 1.99 -17.37 10.97
N LEU A 56 2.43 -16.11 11.06
CA LEU A 56 3.01 -15.57 12.29
C LEU A 56 2.00 -15.47 13.45
N TRP A 57 0.72 -15.24 13.14
CA TRP A 57 -0.35 -15.15 14.12
C TRP A 57 -0.57 -16.48 14.87
N PHE A 58 -0.53 -17.59 14.14
CA PHE A 58 -0.80 -18.93 14.67
C PHE A 58 0.47 -19.71 15.02
N HIS A 59 1.63 -19.41 14.41
CA HIS A 59 2.88 -20.13 14.60
C HIS A 59 3.68 -19.70 15.84
N SER A 60 3.01 -19.43 16.97
CA SER A 60 3.70 -19.30 18.25
C SER A 60 4.18 -20.68 18.69
N LYS A 61 5.49 -20.88 18.82
CA LYS A 61 6.07 -22.12 19.36
C LYS A 61 5.46 -22.44 20.72
N GLU A 62 5.21 -23.72 20.96
CA GLU A 62 4.67 -24.24 22.23
C GLU A 62 5.59 -23.93 23.43
N GLU A 63 6.90 -23.78 23.17
CA GLU A 63 7.93 -23.36 24.12
C GLU A 63 7.91 -21.85 24.45
N ALA A 64 7.27 -21.03 23.63
CA ALA A 64 7.22 -19.58 23.85
C ALA A 64 6.22 -19.26 24.98
N GLY A 65 6.67 -18.50 25.98
CA GLY A 65 5.81 -18.08 27.08
C GLY A 65 4.60 -17.29 26.59
N LYS A 66 3.44 -17.46 27.24
CA LYS A 66 2.17 -16.78 26.89
C LYS A 66 2.32 -15.26 26.71
N ALA A 67 3.20 -14.62 27.48
CA ALA A 67 3.50 -13.20 27.36
C ALA A 67 4.13 -12.83 26.01
N GLU A 68 5.09 -13.61 25.53
CA GLU A 68 5.76 -13.40 24.24
C GLU A 68 4.79 -13.56 23.07
N VAL A 69 3.91 -14.56 23.14
CA VAL A 69 2.88 -14.79 22.12
C VAL A 69 1.91 -13.61 22.03
N THR A 70 1.41 -13.15 23.17
CA THR A 70 0.54 -11.97 23.24
C THR A 70 1.25 -10.72 22.73
N GLU A 71 2.54 -10.58 23.03
CA GLU A 71 3.35 -9.46 22.57
C GLU A 71 3.45 -9.44 21.03
N LYS A 72 3.84 -10.56 20.43
CA LYS A 72 3.96 -10.71 18.97
C LYS A 72 2.63 -10.46 18.26
N ARG A 73 1.54 -11.03 18.77
CA ARG A 73 0.19 -10.78 18.25
C ARG A 73 -0.23 -9.32 18.38
N SER A 74 0.15 -8.65 19.47
CA SER A 74 -0.13 -7.23 19.65
C SER A 74 0.66 -6.37 18.65
N ILE A 75 1.88 -6.75 18.26
CA ILE A 75 2.63 -6.07 17.19
C ILE A 75 1.90 -6.23 15.85
N LEU A 76 1.49 -7.46 15.52
CA LEU A 76 0.74 -7.76 14.29
C LEU A 76 -0.58 -6.98 14.21
N LEU A 77 -1.42 -7.04 15.26
CA LEU A 77 -2.67 -6.28 15.33
C LEU A 77 -2.42 -4.79 15.20
N HIS A 78 -1.44 -4.26 15.93
CA HIS A 78 -1.09 -2.86 15.87
C HIS A 78 -0.76 -2.46 14.43
N THR A 79 0.10 -3.20 13.74
CA THR A 79 0.47 -2.92 12.34
C THR A 79 -0.74 -2.85 11.43
N LEU A 80 -1.68 -3.81 11.49
CA LEU A 80 -2.90 -3.74 10.68
C LEU A 80 -3.75 -2.51 11.01
N LEU A 81 -3.96 -2.24 12.30
CA LEU A 81 -4.83 -1.15 12.74
C LEU A 81 -4.26 0.24 12.38
N VAL A 82 -2.94 0.44 12.42
CA VAL A 82 -2.33 1.73 12.04
C VAL A 82 -2.25 1.96 10.53
N CYS A 83 -2.37 0.90 9.72
CA CYS A 83 -2.41 1.04 8.25
C CYS A 83 -3.66 1.79 7.78
N ILE A 84 -4.79 1.66 8.48
CA ILE A 84 -6.05 2.33 8.14
C ILE A 84 -5.90 3.87 8.19
N PRO A 85 -5.57 4.50 9.34
CA PRO A 85 -5.35 5.94 9.39
C PRO A 85 -4.12 6.35 8.56
N GLY A 86 -3.10 5.49 8.43
CA GLY A 86 -1.94 5.77 7.61
C GLY A 86 -2.26 5.93 6.12
N ILE A 87 -3.12 5.08 5.55
CA ILE A 87 -3.60 5.23 4.17
C ILE A 87 -4.41 6.53 4.02
N ILE A 88 -5.25 6.87 4.99
CA ILE A 88 -6.01 8.14 4.96
C ILE A 88 -5.05 9.32 4.91
N VAL A 89 -3.99 9.31 5.74
CA VAL A 89 -2.96 10.36 5.74
C VAL A 89 -2.21 10.40 4.40
N ILE A 90 -1.78 9.27 3.86
CA ILE A 90 -1.09 9.21 2.56
C ILE A 90 -1.97 9.75 1.43
N ARG A 91 -3.26 9.42 1.41
CA ARG A 91 -4.22 9.96 0.45
C ARG A 91 -4.45 11.45 0.64
N ALA A 92 -4.57 11.92 1.88
CA ALA A 92 -4.69 13.34 2.18
C ALA A 92 -3.44 14.11 1.69
N LEU A 93 -2.24 13.58 1.92
CA LEU A 93 -1.00 14.18 1.41
C LEU A 93 -0.99 14.25 -0.11
N ALA A 94 -1.44 13.19 -0.81
CA ALA A 94 -1.52 13.20 -2.27
C ALA A 94 -2.49 14.24 -2.85
N LEU A 95 -3.50 14.65 -2.06
CA LEU A 95 -4.47 15.68 -2.43
C LEU A 95 -4.01 17.10 -2.05
N LEU A 96 -3.31 17.24 -0.92
CA LEU A 96 -2.90 18.53 -0.37
C LEU A 96 -1.56 19.03 -0.90
N LEU A 97 -0.65 18.11 -1.27
CA LEU A 97 0.62 18.47 -1.87
C LEU A 97 0.45 18.85 -3.35
N PRO A 98 1.40 19.63 -3.93
CA PRO A 98 1.36 19.96 -5.35
C PRO A 98 1.23 18.70 -6.21
N PHE A 99 0.27 18.74 -7.16
CA PHE A 99 0.02 17.62 -8.06
C PHE A 99 1.29 17.23 -8.80
N ARG A 100 1.66 15.94 -8.70
CA ARG A 100 2.82 15.39 -9.36
C ARG A 100 2.37 14.39 -10.44
N PRO A 101 2.49 14.71 -11.74
CA PRO A 101 2.09 13.79 -12.81
C PRO A 101 2.95 12.52 -12.76
N ARG A 102 2.32 11.35 -12.92
CA ARG A 102 3.04 10.07 -12.94
C ARG A 102 4.02 10.01 -14.13
N PRO A 103 5.15 9.29 -14.01
CA PRO A 103 6.17 9.22 -15.06
C PRO A 103 5.60 8.91 -16.45
N LEU A 104 4.66 7.97 -16.55
CA LEU A 104 4.02 7.56 -17.81
C LEU A 104 3.28 8.70 -18.52
N PHE A 105 2.76 9.69 -17.78
CA PHE A 105 2.06 10.85 -18.32
C PHE A 105 2.92 12.11 -18.38
N ASN A 106 4.22 11.99 -18.11
CA ASN A 106 5.16 13.10 -18.28
C ASN A 106 5.76 13.03 -19.69
N PRO A 107 5.33 13.92 -20.62
CA PRO A 107 5.77 13.85 -22.02
C PRO A 107 7.28 14.05 -22.17
N ALA A 108 7.95 14.72 -21.22
CA ALA A 108 9.39 14.96 -21.28
C ALA A 108 10.24 13.68 -21.09
N LEU A 109 9.66 12.61 -20.55
CA LEU A 109 10.38 11.35 -20.30
C LEU A 109 10.28 10.37 -21.47
N HIS A 110 9.33 10.55 -22.39
CA HIS A 110 9.11 9.67 -23.55
C HIS A 110 9.02 8.18 -23.17
N LEU A 111 8.40 7.87 -22.04
CA LEU A 111 8.25 6.48 -21.58
C LEU A 111 7.32 5.69 -22.50
N ARG A 112 7.60 4.38 -22.59
CA ARG A 112 6.82 3.42 -23.36
C ARG A 112 5.81 2.73 -22.45
N LEU A 113 4.57 2.65 -22.90
CA LEU A 113 3.53 1.88 -22.22
C LEU A 113 3.82 0.40 -22.38
N ALA A 114 4.09 -0.33 -21.29
CA ALA A 114 4.37 -1.76 -21.32
C ALA A 114 3.18 -2.57 -21.89
N ALA A 115 3.47 -3.68 -22.58
CA ALA A 115 2.42 -4.59 -23.06
C ALA A 115 1.57 -5.14 -21.90
N GLY A 116 0.27 -5.29 -22.13
CA GLY A 116 -0.68 -5.82 -21.13
C GLY A 116 -1.09 -4.84 -20.02
N PHE A 117 -0.49 -3.64 -19.95
CA PHE A 117 -0.82 -2.64 -18.93
C PHE A 117 -1.84 -1.61 -19.40
N ASN A 118 -2.92 -1.42 -18.63
CA ASN A 118 -3.95 -0.40 -18.90
C ASN A 118 -3.84 0.79 -17.91
N PRO A 119 -3.52 2.01 -18.39
CA PRO A 119 -3.26 3.13 -17.52
C PRO A 119 -4.49 3.99 -17.17
N TYR A 120 -5.71 3.59 -17.59
CA TYR A 120 -6.91 4.45 -17.60
C TYR A 120 -7.23 5.16 -16.27
N ASN A 121 -6.93 4.55 -15.13
CA ASN A 121 -7.25 5.12 -13.81
C ASN A 121 -6.18 6.06 -13.23
N PHE A 122 -5.06 6.25 -13.91
CA PHE A 122 -3.88 6.88 -13.30
C PHE A 122 -3.64 8.34 -13.69
N ALA A 123 -4.25 8.82 -14.78
CA ALA A 123 -3.93 10.14 -15.36
C ALA A 123 -4.34 11.33 -14.46
N THR A 124 -5.39 11.18 -13.66
CA THR A 124 -5.95 12.26 -12.84
C THR A 124 -5.45 12.22 -11.38
N TRP A 125 -4.62 11.25 -11.01
CA TRP A 125 -4.21 11.02 -9.63
C TRP A 125 -2.74 11.39 -9.45
N SER A 126 -2.45 12.12 -8.36
CA SER A 126 -1.07 12.47 -8.01
C SER A 126 -0.24 11.21 -7.77
N SER A 127 1.01 11.25 -8.23
CA SER A 127 1.99 10.17 -8.04
C SER A 127 2.61 10.15 -6.64
N PHE A 128 2.61 11.26 -5.91
CA PHE A 128 3.34 11.36 -4.64
C PHE A 128 2.41 11.54 -3.44
N PRO A 129 2.67 10.86 -2.29
CA PRO A 129 3.54 9.70 -2.10
C PRO A 129 2.85 8.39 -2.53
N SER A 130 3.61 7.29 -2.68
CA SER A 130 3.02 5.99 -3.06
C SER A 130 2.30 5.30 -1.89
N ASP A 131 1.01 5.02 -2.09
CA ASP A 131 0.11 4.28 -1.20
C ASP A 131 0.49 2.81 -1.02
N HIS A 132 0.84 2.13 -2.11
CA HIS A 132 1.27 0.75 -2.06
C HIS A 132 2.64 0.62 -1.40
N ALA A 133 3.58 1.52 -1.70
CA ALA A 133 4.87 1.52 -1.01
C ALA A 133 4.66 1.75 0.50
N PHE A 134 3.80 2.69 0.89
CA PHE A 134 3.40 2.86 2.29
C PHE A 134 2.91 1.54 2.91
N LEU A 135 1.89 0.93 2.32
CA LEU A 135 1.22 -0.20 2.95
C LEU A 135 2.12 -1.43 3.08
N PHE A 136 2.76 -1.84 1.98
CA PHE A 136 3.53 -3.09 1.95
C PHE A 136 4.82 -3.00 2.76
N PHE A 137 5.46 -1.82 2.83
CA PHE A 137 6.60 -1.63 3.73
C PHE A 137 6.15 -1.53 5.20
N ALA A 138 4.97 -0.97 5.50
CA ALA A 138 4.42 -1.00 6.85
C ALA A 138 4.14 -2.44 7.32
N LEU A 139 3.52 -3.26 6.47
CA LEU A 139 3.32 -4.68 6.75
C LEU A 139 4.67 -5.37 6.95
N ALA A 140 5.60 -5.29 5.99
CA ALA A 140 6.94 -5.88 6.11
C ALA A 140 7.64 -5.51 7.42
N THR A 141 7.50 -4.25 7.86
CA THR A 141 8.04 -3.77 9.14
C THR A 141 7.39 -4.45 10.33
N GLY A 142 6.05 -4.55 10.38
CA GLY A 142 5.34 -5.23 11.46
C GLY A 142 5.76 -6.69 11.61
N MET A 143 5.86 -7.42 10.49
CA MET A 143 6.34 -8.80 10.50
C MET A 143 7.84 -8.89 10.82
N PHE A 144 8.66 -7.92 10.42
CA PHE A 144 10.07 -7.83 10.78
C PHE A 144 10.27 -7.71 12.30
N LEU A 145 9.44 -6.91 12.97
CA LEU A 145 9.49 -6.75 14.43
C LEU A 145 9.12 -8.05 15.17
N VAL A 146 8.34 -8.94 14.55
CA VAL A 146 7.98 -10.26 15.09
C VAL A 146 9.03 -11.32 14.75
N ASN A 147 9.51 -11.34 13.51
CA ASN A 147 10.52 -12.27 13.00
C ASN A 147 11.38 -11.60 11.93
N ARG A 148 12.64 -11.31 12.27
CA ARG A 148 13.57 -10.59 11.39
C ARG A 148 13.80 -11.27 10.03
N LYS A 149 13.93 -12.61 10.00
CA LYS A 149 14.20 -13.35 8.75
C LYS A 149 13.03 -13.22 7.78
N ILE A 150 11.81 -13.41 8.29
CA ILE A 150 10.59 -13.23 7.50
C ILE A 150 10.42 -11.77 7.08
N GLY A 151 10.72 -10.83 7.95
CA GLY A 151 10.70 -9.40 7.63
C GLY A 151 11.63 -9.03 6.49
N TYR A 152 12.89 -9.50 6.49
CA TYR A 152 13.82 -9.24 5.39
C TYR A 152 13.32 -9.81 4.06
N PHE A 153 12.76 -11.04 4.08
CA PHE A 153 12.11 -11.61 2.91
C PHE A 153 10.98 -10.73 2.40
N LEU A 154 10.11 -10.24 3.28
CA LEU A 154 8.98 -9.37 2.90
C LEU A 154 9.43 -8.00 2.39
N TYR A 155 10.50 -7.42 2.92
CA TYR A 155 11.08 -6.18 2.36
C TYR A 155 11.61 -6.40 0.95
N LEU A 156 12.34 -7.49 0.72
CA LEU A 156 12.83 -7.84 -0.61
C LEU A 156 11.66 -8.08 -1.57
N TYR A 157 10.63 -8.78 -1.11
CA TYR A 157 9.43 -9.01 -1.88
C TYR A 157 8.71 -7.70 -2.22
N ALA A 158 8.56 -6.78 -1.26
CA ALA A 158 8.00 -5.45 -1.49
C ALA A 158 8.84 -4.67 -2.51
N ALA A 159 10.17 -4.71 -2.42
CA ALA A 159 11.02 -4.03 -3.40
C ALA A 159 10.82 -4.59 -4.82
N LEU A 160 10.78 -5.91 -4.98
CA LEU A 160 10.78 -6.57 -6.29
C LEU A 160 9.40 -6.71 -6.95
N PHE A 161 8.36 -6.97 -6.17
CA PHE A 161 7.01 -7.27 -6.69
C PHE A 161 5.99 -6.16 -6.42
N ILE A 162 6.38 -5.14 -5.66
CA ILE A 162 5.50 -4.01 -5.34
C ILE A 162 6.11 -2.71 -5.88
N ALA A 163 7.32 -2.34 -5.48
CA ALA A 163 7.93 -1.07 -5.87
C ALA A 163 8.45 -1.10 -7.32
N LEU A 164 9.23 -2.12 -7.68
CA LEU A 164 9.86 -2.21 -9.01
C LEU A 164 8.84 -2.27 -10.17
N PRO A 165 7.72 -3.02 -10.10
CA PRO A 165 6.70 -2.99 -11.14
C PRO A 165 6.12 -1.58 -11.36
N ARG A 166 5.87 -0.84 -10.28
CA ARG A 166 5.35 0.54 -10.38
C ARG A 166 6.35 1.52 -10.97
N LEU A 167 7.64 1.30 -10.74
CA LEU A 167 8.70 2.08 -11.37
C LEU A 167 8.80 1.74 -12.87
N PHE A 168 8.79 0.45 -13.21
CA PHE A 168 8.88 -0.05 -14.59
C PHE A 168 7.71 0.41 -15.47
N LEU A 169 6.49 0.31 -14.94
CA LEU A 169 5.26 0.73 -15.62
C LEU A 169 5.08 2.26 -15.65
N GLY A 170 6.00 3.03 -15.07
CA GLY A 170 5.91 4.49 -15.02
C GLY A 170 4.76 5.01 -14.16
N ILE A 171 4.29 4.21 -13.19
CA ILE A 171 3.21 4.57 -12.27
C ILE A 171 3.72 5.51 -11.17
N HIS A 172 4.96 5.34 -10.72
CA HIS A 172 5.60 6.14 -9.68
C HIS A 172 7.07 6.42 -9.97
N TYR A 173 7.56 7.57 -9.53
CA TYR A 173 8.99 7.85 -9.43
C TYR A 173 9.62 7.08 -8.26
N ALA A 174 10.94 6.90 -8.31
CA ALA A 174 11.69 6.27 -7.23
C ALA A 174 11.51 7.00 -5.89
N SER A 175 11.48 8.34 -5.90
CA SER A 175 11.21 9.14 -4.69
C SER A 175 9.80 8.95 -4.12
N ASP A 176 8.77 8.73 -4.94
CA ASP A 176 7.40 8.45 -4.47
C ASP A 176 7.36 7.15 -3.67
N LEU A 177 8.07 6.13 -4.17
CA LEU A 177 8.18 4.81 -3.57
C LEU A 177 9.02 4.87 -2.28
N ALA A 178 10.15 5.59 -2.31
CA ALA A 178 11.02 5.74 -1.15
C ALA A 178 10.31 6.47 0.00
N VAL A 179 9.66 7.62 -0.27
CA VAL A 179 8.94 8.37 0.77
C VAL A 179 7.74 7.58 1.28
N GLY A 180 6.94 6.99 0.39
CA GLY A 180 5.83 6.13 0.80
C GLY A 180 6.30 4.99 1.70
N GLY A 181 7.32 4.26 1.27
CA GLY A 181 7.91 3.15 2.02
C GLY A 181 8.46 3.58 3.38
N LEU A 182 9.24 4.66 3.44
CA LEU A 182 9.77 5.21 4.70
C LEU A 182 8.67 5.61 5.67
N PHE A 183 7.61 6.24 5.16
CA PHE A 183 6.45 6.59 5.98
C PHE A 183 5.78 5.33 6.53
N GLY A 184 5.60 4.30 5.70
CA GLY A 184 5.06 3.00 6.11
C GLY A 184 5.89 2.33 7.21
N MET A 185 7.20 2.27 7.02
CA MET A 185 8.12 1.75 8.02
C MET A 185 8.04 2.54 9.33
N GLY A 186 8.00 3.87 9.26
CA GLY A 186 7.85 4.74 10.43
C GLY A 186 6.56 4.46 11.19
N THR A 187 5.42 4.40 10.48
CA THR A 187 4.11 4.11 11.06
C THR A 187 4.09 2.77 11.78
N ALA A 188 4.56 1.69 11.15
CA ALA A 188 4.58 0.36 11.77
C ALA A 188 5.59 0.26 12.92
N SER A 189 6.71 0.99 12.86
CA SER A 189 7.74 1.01 13.92
C SER A 189 7.23 1.58 15.25
N THR A 190 6.13 2.33 15.24
CA THR A 190 5.47 2.80 16.47
C THR A 190 4.93 1.65 17.34
N ALA A 191 4.86 0.42 16.81
CA ALA A 191 4.57 -0.79 17.59
C ALA A 191 5.58 -1.03 18.73
N ASN A 192 6.81 -0.52 18.61
CA ASN A 192 7.83 -0.60 19.66
C ASN A 192 7.49 0.26 20.89
N TRP A 193 6.56 1.21 20.78
CA TRP A 193 6.09 2.01 21.91
C TRP A 193 4.98 1.27 22.65
N ALA A 194 5.36 0.50 23.68
CA ALA A 194 4.44 -0.38 24.42
C ALA A 194 3.13 0.29 24.87
N ARG A 195 3.18 1.56 25.32
CA ARG A 195 1.99 2.33 25.71
C ARG A 195 1.03 2.55 24.55
N LEU A 196 1.55 3.00 23.40
CA LEU A 196 0.75 3.25 22.21
C LEU A 196 0.20 1.94 21.65
N ARG A 197 1.05 0.91 21.56
CA ARG A 197 0.65 -0.43 21.12
C ARG A 197 -0.49 -1.00 21.97
N SER A 198 -0.36 -0.90 23.29
CA SER A 198 -1.42 -1.33 24.22
C SER A 198 -2.69 -0.53 24.00
N TRP A 199 -2.61 0.81 23.91
CA TRP A 199 -3.78 1.66 23.70
C TRP A 199 -4.55 1.33 22.41
N ILE A 200 -3.84 1.14 21.30
CA ILE A 200 -4.42 0.81 19.99
C ILE A 200 -5.00 -0.61 19.97
N THR A 201 -4.33 -1.59 20.58
CA THR A 201 -4.76 -3.00 20.50
C THR A 201 -5.76 -3.40 21.59
N ARG A 202 -5.88 -2.62 22.68
CA ARG A 202 -6.77 -2.92 23.81
C ARG A 202 -8.23 -3.16 23.42
N PRO A 203 -8.87 -2.37 22.52
CA PRO A 203 -10.23 -2.66 22.10
C PRO A 203 -10.35 -4.03 21.42
N ALA A 204 -9.36 -4.40 20.59
CA ALA A 204 -9.34 -5.67 19.88
C ALA A 204 -9.18 -6.86 20.86
N TRP A 205 -8.32 -6.74 21.85
CA TRP A 205 -8.16 -7.76 22.90
C TRP A 205 -9.42 -7.92 23.75
N ARG A 206 -10.07 -6.82 24.15
CA ARG A 206 -11.37 -6.88 24.85
C ARG A 206 -12.43 -7.58 24.01
N LEU A 207 -12.48 -7.29 22.71
CA LEU A 207 -13.41 -7.96 21.80
C LEU A 207 -13.12 -9.47 21.70
N GLN A 208 -11.85 -9.88 21.69
CA GLN A 208 -11.48 -11.29 21.69
C GLN A 208 -11.92 -12.01 22.97
N GLU A 209 -11.83 -11.36 24.13
CA GLU A 209 -12.29 -11.92 25.41
C GLU A 209 -13.81 -12.04 25.47
N LEU A 210 -14.54 -11.04 24.96
CA LEU A 210 -16.01 -11.02 24.97
C LEU A 210 -16.63 -11.92 23.90
N SER A 211 -16.07 -11.94 22.70
CA SER A 211 -16.56 -12.73 21.57
C SER A 211 -15.45 -13.06 20.58
N PRO A 212 -14.82 -14.24 20.72
CA PRO A 212 -13.78 -14.70 19.80
C PRO A 212 -14.24 -14.74 18.33
N GLY A 213 -15.51 -15.11 18.08
CA GLY A 213 -16.07 -15.18 16.73
C GLY A 213 -16.11 -13.81 16.05
N VAL A 214 -16.57 -12.77 16.76
CA VAL A 214 -16.61 -11.41 16.22
C VAL A 214 -15.21 -10.85 16.02
N PHE A 215 -14.29 -11.15 16.94
CA PHE A 215 -12.88 -10.76 16.80
C PHE A 215 -12.24 -11.35 15.54
N TYR A 216 -12.32 -12.67 15.34
CA TYR A 216 -11.71 -13.32 14.18
C TYR A 216 -12.41 -12.95 12.87
N GLY A 217 -13.74 -12.79 12.88
CA GLY A 217 -14.48 -12.27 11.73
C GLY A 217 -14.03 -10.86 11.34
N SER A 218 -13.88 -9.97 12.32
CA SER A 218 -13.37 -8.61 12.10
C SER A 218 -11.92 -8.60 11.62
N LEU A 219 -11.07 -9.44 12.22
CA LEU A 219 -9.66 -9.57 11.83
C LEU A 219 -9.53 -10.05 10.37
N PHE A 220 -10.31 -11.05 9.98
CA PHE A 220 -10.35 -11.53 8.60
C PHE A 220 -10.79 -10.43 7.63
N PHE A 221 -11.88 -9.74 7.94
CA PHE A 221 -12.39 -8.65 7.12
C PHE A 221 -11.37 -7.51 6.94
N ILE A 222 -10.81 -7.01 8.04
CA ILE A 222 -9.78 -5.96 8.02
C ILE A 222 -8.55 -6.43 7.22
N SER A 223 -8.18 -7.71 7.35
CA SER A 223 -7.05 -8.28 6.62
C SER A 223 -7.28 -8.24 5.10
N ILE A 224 -8.42 -8.75 4.62
CA ILE A 224 -8.80 -8.70 3.20
C ILE A 224 -8.81 -7.27 2.68
N GLU A 225 -9.47 -6.35 3.38
CA GLU A 225 -9.50 -4.94 3.02
C GLU A 225 -8.09 -4.34 2.92
N THR A 226 -7.21 -4.71 3.86
CA THR A 226 -5.81 -4.29 3.83
C THR A 226 -5.09 -4.87 2.60
N ALA A 227 -5.26 -6.16 2.29
CA ALA A 227 -4.67 -6.78 1.10
C ALA A 227 -5.08 -6.12 -0.22
N GLU A 228 -6.30 -5.60 -0.28
CA GLU A 228 -6.86 -4.92 -1.44
C GLU A 228 -6.70 -3.40 -1.41
N LEU A 229 -5.85 -2.85 -0.50
CA LEU A 229 -5.65 -1.41 -0.34
C LEU A 229 -6.95 -0.62 -0.07
N TYR A 230 -7.94 -1.27 0.55
CA TYR A 230 -9.25 -0.72 0.83
C TYR A 230 -10.01 -0.28 -0.43
N LEU A 231 -9.64 -0.83 -1.61
CA LEU A 231 -10.32 -0.54 -2.88
C LEU A 231 -11.83 -0.81 -2.82
N PRO A 232 -12.33 -1.90 -2.21
CA PRO A 232 -13.78 -2.14 -2.08
C PRO A 232 -14.48 -1.02 -1.30
N LEU A 233 -13.91 -0.60 -0.17
CA LEU A 233 -14.46 0.50 0.63
C LEU A 233 -14.44 1.83 -0.13
N TRP A 234 -13.37 2.13 -0.86
CA TRP A 234 -13.30 3.32 -1.71
C TRP A 234 -14.34 3.31 -2.82
N ALA A 235 -14.54 2.17 -3.47
CA ALA A 235 -15.54 2.00 -4.53
C ALA A 235 -16.97 2.16 -3.97
N ALA A 236 -17.25 1.56 -2.80
CA ALA A 236 -18.52 1.71 -2.11
C ALA A 236 -18.80 3.18 -1.76
N ALA A 237 -17.85 3.88 -1.14
CA ALA A 237 -18.00 5.28 -0.78
C ALA A 237 -18.26 6.19 -2.00
N HIS A 238 -17.54 5.99 -3.10
CA HIS A 238 -17.77 6.72 -4.35
C HIS A 238 -19.15 6.42 -4.96
N GLY A 239 -19.59 5.16 -4.91
CA GLY A 239 -20.91 4.75 -5.38
C GLY A 239 -22.03 5.43 -4.60
N THR A 240 -21.95 5.41 -3.27
CA THR A 240 -22.92 6.09 -2.39
C THR A 240 -22.95 7.59 -2.62
N TRP A 241 -21.78 8.23 -2.77
CA TRP A 241 -21.70 9.66 -3.05
C TRP A 241 -22.38 10.05 -4.38
N LYS A 242 -22.11 9.30 -5.46
CA LYS A 242 -22.78 9.51 -6.76
C LYS A 242 -24.29 9.34 -6.64
N LEU A 243 -24.76 8.35 -5.89
CA LEU A 243 -26.19 8.12 -5.66
C LEU A 243 -26.82 9.33 -4.95
N ILE A 244 -26.18 9.87 -3.92
CA ILE A 244 -26.64 11.08 -3.21
C ILE A 244 -26.73 12.27 -4.18
N GLN A 245 -25.72 12.48 -5.03
CA GLN A 245 -25.74 13.57 -6.03
C GLN A 245 -26.89 13.40 -7.03
N LEU A 246 -27.15 12.18 -7.51
CA LEU A 246 -28.27 11.90 -8.41
C LEU A 246 -29.62 12.15 -7.73
N LEU A 247 -29.79 11.73 -6.47
CA LEU A 247 -30.99 11.99 -5.70
C LEU A 247 -31.22 13.49 -5.47
N GLN A 248 -30.16 14.26 -5.20
CA GLN A 248 -30.25 15.72 -5.06
C GLN A 248 -30.68 16.42 -6.36
N ILE A 249 -30.27 15.91 -7.53
CA ILE A 249 -30.71 16.41 -8.84
C ILE A 249 -32.19 16.07 -9.08
N LEU A 250 -32.62 14.87 -8.71
CA LEU A 250 -34.01 14.42 -8.87
C LEU A 250 -34.98 15.18 -7.95
N VAL A 251 -34.58 15.52 -6.73
CA VAL A 251 -35.41 16.28 -5.76
C VAL A 251 -35.48 17.78 -6.10
N ARG A 252 -34.55 18.30 -6.91
CA ARG A 252 -34.55 19.70 -7.38
C ARG A 252 -35.32 19.93 -8.69
N ARG A 253 -35.94 18.88 -9.26
CA ARG A 253 -36.87 18.97 -10.40
C ARG A 253 -38.30 18.83 -9.91
#